data_AF-U1YJ41-F1
#
_entry.id   AF-U1YJ41-F1
#
_cell.length_a   1.000
_cell.length_b   1.000
_cell.length_c   1.000
_cell.angle_alpha   90.00
_cell.angle_beta   90.00
_cell.angle_gamma   90.00
#
_symmetry.space_group_name_H-M   'P 1'
#
loop_
_entity.id
_entity.type
_entity.pdbx_description
1 polymer ?
#
loop_
_entity_poly.entity_id
_entity_poly.type
_entity_poly.pdbx_seq_one_letter_code
_entity_poly.pdbx_strand_id
1 'polypeptide(L)'
;MLQGMVIGYVKTDIEELLSYVALFVPKIDNWSVCDSFCTGLKFTKENKERVWEFLQPYLSSKKEYEIRFGVVMLLDFYIETEYIERVLNLLDRVKHEGFYAKIAVAWAVSICYVKLPDSTMEYLRNNTLDDFTYNKALQKITESKRVDKETKNLIRSMKRGQ
;
A
#
# COMPACT_ATOMS: atom_id res chain seq x y z
N MET A 1 -8.55 -17.95 2.47
CA MET A 1 -9.47 -16.91 2.99
C MET A 1 -9.85 -17.12 4.46
N LEU A 2 -10.52 -18.23 4.83
CA LEU A 2 -10.96 -18.45 6.23
C LEU A 2 -9.82 -18.38 7.24
N GLN A 3 -8.68 -19.04 6.98
CA GLN A 3 -7.50 -18.96 7.86
C GLN A 3 -7.08 -17.51 8.13
N GLY A 4 -6.99 -16.67 7.08
CA GLY A 4 -6.62 -15.26 7.21
C GLY A 4 -7.63 -14.45 8.03
N MET A 5 -8.93 -14.69 7.83
CA MET A 5 -9.97 -14.05 8.65
C MET A 5 -9.81 -14.43 10.13
N VAL A 6 -9.61 -15.72 10.43
CA VAL A 6 -9.44 -16.21 11.82
C VAL A 6 -8.24 -15.55 12.50
N ILE A 7 -7.10 -15.43 11.81
CA ILE A 7 -5.89 -14.78 12.34
C ILE A 7 -6.20 -13.35 12.84
N GLY A 8 -6.99 -12.58 12.09
CA GLY A 8 -7.37 -11.21 12.50
C GLY A 8 -8.26 -11.12 13.75
N TYR A 9 -8.84 -12.24 14.21
CA TYR A 9 -9.67 -12.32 15.41
C TYR A 9 -9.02 -13.06 16.58
N VAL A 10 -7.84 -13.66 16.39
CA VAL A 10 -7.13 -14.35 17.48
C VAL A 10 -6.76 -13.33 18.56
N LYS A 11 -7.04 -13.66 19.82
CA LYS A 11 -6.64 -12.88 20.98
C LYS A 11 -5.38 -13.49 21.57
N THR A 12 -4.24 -12.96 21.20
CA THR A 12 -2.94 -13.34 21.77
C THR A 12 -1.96 -12.17 21.69
N ASP A 13 -0.73 -12.35 22.15
CA ASP A 13 0.32 -11.35 22.06
C ASP A 13 0.73 -11.06 20.60
N ILE A 14 1.40 -9.92 20.43
CA ILE A 14 1.76 -9.42 19.11
C ILE A 14 2.76 -10.33 18.39
N GLU A 15 3.70 -10.96 19.08
CA GLU A 15 4.71 -11.81 18.42
C GLU A 15 4.08 -13.09 17.89
N GLU A 16 3.15 -13.67 18.66
CA GLU A 16 2.40 -14.83 18.19
C GLU A 16 1.49 -14.47 17.00
N LEU A 17 0.79 -13.32 17.04
CA LEU A 17 0.02 -12.83 15.89
C LEU A 17 0.89 -12.63 14.64
N LEU A 18 2.05 -11.98 14.78
CA LEU A 18 2.98 -11.76 13.67
C LEU A 18 3.54 -13.07 13.12
N SER A 19 3.73 -14.09 13.97
CA SER A 19 4.12 -15.44 13.53
C SER A 19 3.05 -16.07 12.64
N TYR A 20 1.76 -15.93 13.00
CA TYR A 20 0.65 -16.43 12.20
C TYR A 20 0.53 -15.70 10.87
N VAL A 21 0.73 -14.37 10.88
CA VAL A 21 0.79 -13.57 9.66
C VAL A 21 1.92 -14.05 8.76
N ALA A 22 3.13 -14.22 9.28
CA ALA A 22 4.30 -14.68 8.52
C ALA A 22 4.09 -16.08 7.90
N LEU A 23 3.38 -16.97 8.60
CA LEU A 23 3.01 -18.29 8.08
C LEU A 23 1.88 -18.25 7.03
N PHE A 24 1.05 -17.21 7.06
CA PHE A 24 -0.07 -17.06 6.14
C PHE A 24 0.30 -16.34 4.84
N VAL A 25 1.14 -15.30 4.90
CA VAL A 25 1.50 -14.49 3.72
C VAL A 25 2.00 -15.33 2.52
N PRO A 26 2.87 -16.35 2.69
CA PRO A 26 3.30 -17.20 1.57
C PRO A 26 2.19 -18.00 0.90
N LYS A 27 1.02 -18.14 1.54
CA LYS A 27 -0.16 -18.85 1.01
C LYS A 27 -1.08 -17.95 0.20
N ILE A 28 -0.78 -16.65 0.10
CA ILE A 28 -1.57 -15.69 -0.67
C ILE A 28 -1.17 -15.82 -2.14
N ASP A 29 -2.16 -16.14 -2.98
CA ASP A 29 -2.00 -16.37 -4.41
C ASP A 29 -2.88 -15.45 -5.28
N ASN A 30 -3.65 -14.56 -4.65
CA ASN A 30 -4.52 -13.63 -5.34
C ASN A 30 -4.75 -12.33 -4.55
N TRP A 31 -5.16 -11.28 -5.26
CA TRP A 31 -5.32 -9.94 -4.70
C TRP A 31 -6.45 -9.84 -3.68
N SER A 32 -7.57 -10.57 -3.86
CA SER A 32 -8.73 -10.41 -2.98
C SER A 32 -8.50 -11.03 -1.61
N VAL A 33 -7.79 -12.16 -1.54
CA VAL A 33 -7.33 -12.76 -0.28
C VAL A 33 -6.34 -11.85 0.42
N CYS A 34 -5.39 -11.26 -0.32
CA CYS A 34 -4.42 -10.32 0.23
C CYS A 34 -5.10 -9.13 0.91
N ASP A 35 -5.95 -8.43 0.15
CA ASP A 35 -6.56 -7.17 0.59
C ASP A 35 -7.53 -7.41 1.75
N SER A 36 -8.36 -8.46 1.63
CA SER A 36 -9.31 -8.83 2.69
C SER A 36 -8.60 -9.25 3.98
N PHE A 37 -7.43 -9.90 3.86
CA PHE A 37 -6.61 -10.26 5.00
C PHE A 37 -6.03 -9.01 5.69
N CYS A 38 -5.42 -8.09 4.94
CA CYS A 38 -4.82 -6.87 5.47
C CYS A 38 -5.81 -6.03 6.27
N THR A 39 -7.01 -5.80 5.72
CA THR A 39 -8.07 -5.02 6.39
C THR A 39 -8.52 -5.66 7.72
N GLY A 40 -8.34 -6.99 7.86
CA GLY A 40 -8.64 -7.74 9.08
C GLY A 40 -7.61 -7.61 10.19
N LEU A 41 -6.38 -7.18 9.91
CA LEU A 41 -5.26 -7.11 10.88
C LEU A 41 -5.33 -5.85 11.77
N LYS A 42 -6.49 -5.63 12.41
CA LYS A 42 -6.82 -4.41 13.17
C LYS A 42 -5.94 -4.20 14.40
N PHE A 43 -5.30 -5.24 14.93
CA PHE A 43 -4.31 -5.13 16.01
C PHE A 43 -3.15 -4.19 15.65
N THR A 44 -2.90 -3.95 14.36
CA THR A 44 -1.90 -3.00 13.86
C THR A 44 -2.09 -1.61 14.44
N LYS A 45 -3.33 -1.18 14.68
CA LYS A 45 -3.62 0.17 15.23
C LYS A 45 -2.99 0.40 16.61
N GLU A 46 -2.91 -0.65 17.41
CA GLU A 46 -2.35 -0.61 18.78
C GLU A 46 -0.86 -0.97 18.81
N ASN A 47 -0.32 -1.50 17.69
CA ASN A 47 1.05 -2.03 17.61
C ASN A 47 1.82 -1.44 16.40
N LYS A 48 1.56 -0.18 16.05
CA LYS A 48 2.01 0.43 14.78
C LYS A 48 3.53 0.33 14.58
N GLU A 49 4.33 0.69 15.57
CA GLU A 49 5.79 0.65 15.45
C GLU A 49 6.31 -0.76 15.23
N ARG A 50 5.83 -1.72 16.02
CA ARG A 50 6.24 -3.13 15.91
C ARG A 50 5.84 -3.74 14.56
N VAL A 51 4.61 -3.48 14.11
CA VAL A 51 4.14 -3.95 12.80
C VAL A 51 4.90 -3.24 11.67
N TRP A 52 5.27 -1.98 11.82
CA TRP A 52 6.06 -1.25 10.82
C TRP A 52 7.40 -1.94 10.56
N GLU A 53 8.11 -2.33 11.62
CA GLU A 53 9.35 -3.10 11.52
C GLU A 53 9.13 -4.45 10.84
N PHE A 54 8.05 -5.16 11.21
CA PHE A 54 7.69 -6.43 10.61
C PHE A 54 7.41 -6.35 9.10
N LEU A 55 6.90 -5.22 8.61
CA LEU A 55 6.58 -5.03 7.19
C LEU A 55 7.81 -4.80 6.30
N GLN A 56 8.96 -4.37 6.85
CA GLN A 56 10.13 -3.97 6.06
C GLN A 56 10.64 -5.05 5.11
N PRO A 57 10.76 -6.33 5.50
CA PRO A 57 11.19 -7.40 4.60
C PRO A 57 10.22 -7.62 3.44
N TYR A 58 8.92 -7.46 3.66
CA TYR A 58 7.89 -7.66 2.62
C TYR A 58 7.96 -6.60 1.52
N LEU A 59 8.29 -5.35 1.90
CA LEU A 59 8.42 -4.21 0.97
C LEU A 59 9.67 -4.27 0.08
N SER A 60 10.60 -5.19 0.38
CA SER A 60 11.81 -5.46 -0.41
C SER A 60 11.83 -6.88 -1.01
N SER A 61 10.73 -7.62 -0.88
CA SER A 61 10.62 -8.99 -1.37
C SER A 61 10.64 -9.08 -2.90
N LYS A 62 11.11 -10.23 -3.39
CA LYS A 62 11.02 -10.62 -4.81
C LYS A 62 9.70 -11.33 -5.15
N LYS A 63 8.82 -11.56 -4.17
CA LYS A 63 7.52 -12.21 -4.39
C LYS A 63 6.42 -11.17 -4.47
N GLU A 64 5.63 -11.24 -5.53
CA GLU A 64 4.59 -10.27 -5.85
C GLU A 64 3.58 -10.06 -4.72
N TYR A 65 3.06 -11.15 -4.13
CA TYR A 65 2.05 -11.05 -3.06
C TYR A 65 2.64 -10.69 -1.70
N GLU A 66 3.93 -10.91 -1.46
CA GLU A 66 4.60 -10.35 -0.28
C GLU A 66 4.71 -8.83 -0.39
N ILE A 67 5.11 -8.31 -1.55
CA ILE A 67 5.11 -6.86 -1.83
C ILE A 67 3.70 -6.29 -1.69
N ARG A 68 2.69 -6.92 -2.32
CA ARG A 68 1.30 -6.47 -2.22
C ARG A 68 0.84 -6.43 -0.76
N PHE A 69 1.13 -7.45 0.03
CA PHE A 69 0.80 -7.49 1.45
C PHE A 69 1.41 -6.30 2.19
N GLY A 70 2.72 -6.06 2.03
CA GLY A 70 3.39 -4.92 2.65
C GLY A 70 2.75 -3.58 2.27
N VAL A 71 2.50 -3.37 0.97
CA VAL A 71 1.93 -2.11 0.46
C VAL A 71 0.49 -1.90 0.92
N VAL A 72 -0.35 -2.93 0.95
CA VAL A 72 -1.75 -2.81 1.39
C VAL A 72 -1.81 -2.59 2.91
N MET A 73 -0.89 -3.16 3.69
CA MET A 73 -0.77 -2.83 5.11
C MET A 73 -0.41 -1.36 5.34
N LEU A 74 0.50 -0.78 4.54
CA LEU A 74 0.78 0.66 4.57
C LEU A 74 -0.48 1.48 4.24
N LEU A 75 -1.22 1.07 3.21
CA LEU A 75 -2.45 1.73 2.76
C LEU A 75 -3.51 1.77 3.87
N ASP A 76 -3.76 0.64 4.52
CA ASP A 76 -4.83 0.47 5.49
C ASP A 76 -4.54 1.18 6.83
N PHE A 77 -3.27 1.22 7.27
CA PHE A 77 -2.93 1.61 8.64
C PHE A 77 -1.96 2.79 8.79
N TYR A 78 -1.22 3.19 7.76
CA TYR A 78 -0.11 4.15 7.90
C TYR A 78 -0.24 5.42 7.03
N ILE A 79 -1.33 5.59 6.27
CA ILE A 79 -1.57 6.86 5.57
C ILE A 79 -2.14 7.91 6.54
N GLU A 80 -1.24 8.54 7.29
CA GLU A 80 -1.46 9.62 8.24
C GLU A 80 -0.22 10.53 8.33
N THR A 81 -0.37 11.74 8.89
CA THR A 81 0.66 12.79 8.88
C THR A 81 2.01 12.34 9.46
N GLU A 82 2.02 11.50 10.49
CA GLU A 82 3.25 11.04 11.14
C GLU A 82 4.09 10.08 10.28
N TYR A 83 3.45 9.36 9.35
CA TYR A 83 4.07 8.31 8.56
C TYR A 83 4.17 8.65 7.07
N ILE A 84 3.47 9.68 6.58
CA ILE A 84 3.29 9.94 5.16
C ILE A 84 4.60 10.02 4.37
N GLU A 85 5.59 10.76 4.86
CA GLU A 85 6.90 10.88 4.20
C GLU A 85 7.61 9.52 4.10
N ARG A 86 7.55 8.72 5.18
CA ARG A 86 8.14 7.38 5.22
C ARG A 86 7.39 6.42 4.30
N VAL A 87 6.06 6.50 4.25
CA VAL A 87 5.21 5.70 3.36
C VAL A 87 5.51 6.00 1.90
N LEU A 88 5.52 7.28 1.49
CA LEU A 88 5.81 7.67 0.11
C LEU A 88 7.20 7.20 -0.33
N ASN A 89 8.20 7.34 0.53
CA ASN A 89 9.56 6.83 0.28
C ASN A 89 9.60 5.30 0.12
N LEU A 90 8.85 4.54 0.93
CA LEU A 90 8.78 3.08 0.79
C LEU A 90 8.08 2.68 -0.51
N LEU A 91 6.97 3.33 -0.85
CA LEU A 91 6.24 3.09 -2.10
C LEU A 91 7.12 3.35 -3.32
N ASP A 92 7.95 4.39 -3.30
CA ASP A 92 8.86 4.71 -4.40
C ASP A 92 9.96 3.66 -4.60
N ARG A 93 10.42 3.05 -3.51
CA ARG A 93 11.47 2.02 -3.51
C ARG A 93 11.00 0.66 -3.99
N VAL A 94 9.69 0.41 -4.01
CA VAL A 94 9.13 -0.85 -4.53
C VAL A 94 9.36 -0.92 -6.03
N LYS A 95 10.37 -1.69 -6.46
CA LYS A 95 10.65 -2.01 -7.86
C LYS A 95 10.37 -3.50 -8.09
N HIS A 96 9.23 -3.81 -8.70
CA HIS A 96 8.80 -5.19 -8.93
C HIS A 96 8.02 -5.27 -10.25
N GLU A 97 8.25 -6.31 -11.06
CA GLU A 97 7.61 -6.43 -12.38
C GLU A 97 6.17 -6.95 -12.33
N GLY A 98 5.83 -7.68 -11.28
CA GLY A 98 4.48 -8.23 -11.05
C GLY A 98 3.38 -7.17 -11.06
N PHE A 99 2.34 -7.44 -11.86
CA PHE A 99 1.21 -6.56 -12.09
C PHE A 99 0.48 -6.16 -10.79
N TYR A 100 0.17 -7.12 -9.92
CA TYR A 100 -0.57 -6.88 -8.68
C TYR A 100 0.24 -6.11 -7.65
N ALA A 101 1.57 -6.23 -7.66
CA ALA A 101 2.45 -5.37 -6.86
C ALA A 101 2.40 -3.92 -7.37
N LYS A 102 2.59 -3.69 -8.67
CA LYS A 102 2.48 -2.36 -9.31
C LYS A 102 1.11 -1.71 -9.04
N ILE A 103 0.02 -2.47 -9.18
CA ILE A 103 -1.33 -1.98 -8.89
C ILE A 103 -1.54 -1.62 -7.42
N ALA A 104 -0.93 -2.37 -6.48
CA ALA A 104 -1.00 -2.05 -5.06
C ALA A 104 -0.32 -0.71 -4.76
N VAL A 105 0.89 -0.48 -5.31
CA VAL A 105 1.63 0.79 -5.14
C VAL A 105 0.83 1.94 -5.73
N ALA A 106 0.36 1.81 -6.97
CA ALA A 106 -0.46 2.82 -7.63
C ALA A 106 -1.73 3.16 -6.82
N TRP A 107 -2.36 2.15 -6.22
CA TRP A 107 -3.51 2.34 -5.34
C TRP A 107 -3.13 3.08 -4.06
N ALA A 108 -2.08 2.65 -3.36
CA ALA A 108 -1.62 3.31 -2.14
C ALA A 108 -1.29 4.78 -2.37
N VAL A 109 -0.57 5.11 -3.45
CA VAL A 109 -0.27 6.51 -3.82
C VAL A 109 -1.56 7.32 -4.04
N SER A 110 -2.56 6.74 -4.72
CA SER A 110 -3.83 7.44 -4.94
C SER A 110 -4.59 7.73 -3.64
N ILE A 111 -4.51 6.83 -2.66
CA ILE A 111 -5.12 7.04 -1.34
C ILE A 111 -4.31 8.05 -0.52
N CYS A 112 -2.98 8.04 -0.63
CA CYS A 112 -2.12 9.08 -0.06
C CYS A 112 -2.57 10.45 -0.55
N TYR A 113 -2.80 10.60 -1.86
CA TYR A 113 -3.24 11.86 -2.44
C TYR A 113 -4.61 12.31 -1.92
N VAL A 114 -5.56 11.37 -1.82
CA VAL A 114 -6.90 11.68 -1.32
C VAL A 114 -6.91 12.11 0.14
N LYS A 115 -5.98 11.60 0.98
CA LYS A 115 -5.92 11.94 2.41
C LYS A 115 -4.97 13.11 2.72
N LEU A 116 -3.85 13.19 2.03
CA LEU A 116 -2.73 14.10 2.27
C LEU A 116 -2.22 14.64 0.92
N PRO A 117 -3.00 15.51 0.26
CA PRO A 117 -2.77 15.92 -1.12
C PRO A 117 -1.47 16.70 -1.31
N ASP A 118 -1.06 17.53 -0.34
CA ASP A 118 0.12 18.39 -0.48
C ASP A 118 1.41 17.59 -0.54
N SER A 119 1.70 16.78 0.50
CA SER A 119 2.86 15.86 0.52
C SER A 119 2.85 14.90 -0.68
N THR A 120 1.68 14.40 -1.05
CA THR A 120 1.60 13.45 -2.18
C THR A 120 1.81 14.14 -3.52
N MET A 121 1.38 15.40 -3.70
CA MET A 121 1.64 16.17 -4.91
C MET A 121 3.12 16.46 -5.08
N GLU A 122 3.83 16.81 -4.01
CA GLU A 122 5.28 16.98 -4.02
C GLU A 122 5.99 15.69 -4.47
N TYR A 123 5.60 14.56 -3.88
CA TYR A 123 6.06 13.24 -4.30
C TYR A 123 5.75 12.92 -5.77
N LEU A 124 4.53 13.19 -6.24
CA LEU A 124 4.14 12.91 -7.64
C LEU A 124 4.96 13.72 -8.66
N ARG A 125 5.53 14.86 -8.26
CA ARG A 125 6.47 15.64 -9.07
C ARG A 125 7.88 15.06 -9.04
N ASN A 126 8.31 14.48 -7.91
CA ASN A 126 9.68 14.04 -7.65
C ASN A 126 9.76 12.57 -7.18
N ASN A 127 9.31 11.63 -8.01
CA ASN A 127 9.36 10.19 -7.73
C ASN A 127 10.13 9.42 -8.81
N THR A 128 10.49 8.18 -8.49
CA THR A 128 11.22 7.26 -9.37
C THR A 128 10.38 6.07 -9.83
N LEU A 129 9.05 6.10 -9.63
CA LEU A 129 8.14 5.06 -10.11
C LEU A 129 8.27 4.84 -11.62
N ASP A 130 8.14 3.58 -12.05
CA ASP A 130 8.03 3.26 -13.46
C ASP A 130 6.75 3.88 -14.08
N ASP A 131 6.79 4.14 -15.38
CA ASP A 131 5.71 4.83 -16.09
C ASP A 131 4.36 4.14 -15.94
N PHE A 132 4.32 2.80 -15.90
CA PHE A 132 3.07 2.07 -15.72
C PHE A 132 2.49 2.33 -14.33
N THR A 133 3.28 2.13 -13.26
CA THR A 133 2.82 2.34 -11.88
C THR A 133 2.43 3.80 -11.64
N TYR A 134 3.24 4.73 -12.11
CA TYR A 134 2.98 6.17 -12.01
C TYR A 134 1.68 6.56 -12.71
N ASN A 135 1.51 6.20 -13.98
CA ASN A 135 0.30 6.53 -14.75
C ASN A 135 -0.95 5.86 -14.16
N LYS A 136 -0.83 4.67 -13.56
CA LYS A 136 -1.92 4.03 -12.82
C LYS A 136 -2.28 4.77 -11.54
N ALA A 137 -1.32 5.34 -10.82
CA ALA A 137 -1.60 6.18 -9.66
C ALA A 137 -2.39 7.44 -10.07
N LEU A 138 -1.94 8.14 -11.12
CA LEU A 138 -2.65 9.30 -11.67
C LEU A 138 -4.08 8.93 -12.12
N GLN A 139 -4.23 7.80 -12.83
CA GLN A 139 -5.55 7.30 -13.22
C GLN A 139 -6.46 7.14 -12.00
N LYS A 140 -6.01 6.42 -10.97
CA LYS A 140 -6.80 6.17 -9.75
C LYS A 140 -7.14 7.45 -8.98
N ILE A 141 -6.24 8.43 -8.95
CA ILE A 141 -6.52 9.75 -8.37
C ILE A 141 -7.70 10.40 -9.14
N THR A 142 -7.69 10.35 -10.47
CA THR A 142 -8.75 10.97 -11.28
C THR A 142 -10.10 10.26 -11.23
N GLU A 143 -10.10 8.97 -10.90
CA GLU A 143 -11.31 8.17 -10.69
C GLU A 143 -11.98 8.48 -9.34
N SER A 144 -11.23 9.02 -8.37
CA SER A 144 -11.77 9.41 -7.06
C SER A 144 -12.81 10.52 -7.19
N LYS A 145 -13.98 10.34 -6.56
CA LYS A 145 -15.01 11.39 -6.45
C LYS A 145 -14.62 12.51 -5.49
N ARG A 146 -13.59 12.32 -4.65
CA ARG A 146 -13.12 13.29 -3.66
C ARG A 146 -12.18 14.36 -4.23
N VAL A 147 -11.78 14.20 -5.50
CA VAL A 147 -10.90 15.14 -6.20
C VAL A 147 -11.74 15.97 -7.16
N ASP A 148 -11.55 17.30 -7.15
CA ASP A 148 -12.31 18.23 -7.99
C ASP A 148 -11.85 18.18 -9.46
N LYS A 149 -12.59 18.87 -10.33
CA LYS A 149 -12.37 18.82 -11.79
C LYS A 149 -11.05 19.48 -12.21
N GLU A 150 -10.66 20.59 -11.58
CA GLU A 150 -9.45 21.33 -11.94
C GLU A 150 -8.21 20.51 -11.56
N THR A 151 -8.21 19.97 -10.34
CA THR A 151 -7.17 19.05 -9.87
C THR A 151 -7.06 17.81 -10.76
N LYS A 152 -8.18 17.23 -11.19
CA LYS A 152 -8.15 16.10 -12.14
C LYS A 152 -7.51 16.45 -13.47
N ASN A 153 -7.72 17.66 -13.98
CA ASN A 153 -7.10 18.08 -15.22
C ASN A 153 -5.58 18.24 -15.07
N LEU A 154 -5.13 18.79 -13.94
CA LEU A 154 -3.70 18.84 -13.59
C LEU A 154 -3.10 17.44 -13.49
N ILE A 155 -3.72 16.53 -12.74
CA ILE A 155 -3.23 15.14 -12.59
C ILE A 155 -3.13 14.43 -13.95
N ARG A 156 -4.07 14.69 -14.88
CA ARG A 156 -4.00 14.11 -16.24
C ARG A 156 -2.85 14.65 -17.07
N SER A 157 -2.48 15.92 -16.92
CA SER A 157 -1.37 16.52 -17.68
C SER A 157 0.00 16.03 -17.21
N MET A 158 0.08 15.40 -16.03
CA MET A 158 1.32 14.86 -15.47
C MET A 158 1.75 13.50 -16.05
N LYS A 159 0.94 12.85 -16.92
CA LYS A 159 1.26 11.53 -17.49
C LYS A 159 2.63 11.48 -18.15
N ARG A 160 3.35 10.37 -17.96
CA ARG A 160 4.66 10.07 -18.58
C ARG A 160 4.51 9.11 -19.75
N GLY A 161 5.47 9.14 -20.68
CA GLY A 161 5.59 8.17 -21.78
C GLY A 161 4.43 8.20 -22.78
N GLN A 162 4.05 9.40 -23.24
CA GLN A 162 3.10 9.57 -24.35
C GLN A 162 3.63 9.03 -25.67
#